data_AF-A0A1H6E1R3-F1
#
_entry.id   AF-A0A1H6E1R3-F1
#
_cell.length_a   1.000
_cell.length_b   1.000
_cell.length_c   1.000
_cell.angle_alpha   90.00
_cell.angle_beta   90.00
_cell.angle_gamma   90.00
#
_symmetry.space_group_name_H-M   'P 1'
#
loop_
_entity.id
_entity.type
_entity.pdbx_description
1 polymer ?
#
loop_
_entity_poly.entity_id
_entity_poly.type
_entity_poly.pdbx_seq_one_letter_code
_entity_poly.pdbx_strand_id
1 'polypeptide(L)'
;MRGGSWLAWCQERGDDAPVVPAWVRQLPTPDSRTPARSRRAIDRLIARRDVVLPEKTLYRMLYETAGRAEEVLGVNIEDLDLDLDLDLAGRRCPVKAKGARAKSRWREQARALLEARTALGGPGTG
;
A
#
# COMPACT_ATOMS: atom_id res chain seq x y z
N MET A 1 -21.10 4.07 7.72
CA MET A 1 -21.53 3.84 6.33
C MET A 1 -20.71 2.69 5.74
N ARG A 2 -21.28 1.49 5.65
CA ARG A 2 -20.69 0.43 4.81
C ARG A 2 -20.92 0.88 3.37
N GLY A 3 -19.88 1.01 2.56
CA GLY A 3 -20.03 1.41 1.15
C GLY A 3 -20.88 0.39 0.43
N GLY A 4 -22.17 0.69 0.23
CA GLY A 4 -23.09 -0.14 -0.52
C GLY A 4 -22.72 -0.12 -2.00
N SER A 5 -22.79 -1.28 -2.66
CA SER A 5 -22.63 -1.35 -4.11
C SER A 5 -23.71 -0.53 -4.79
N TRP A 6 -23.47 -0.09 -6.03
CA TRP A 6 -24.46 0.64 -6.83
C TRP A 6 -25.83 -0.08 -6.89
N LEU A 7 -25.84 -1.42 -6.91
CA LEU A 7 -27.06 -2.23 -6.84
C LEU A 7 -27.82 -2.05 -5.52
N ALA A 8 -27.12 -2.02 -4.38
CA ALA A 8 -27.76 -1.77 -3.09
C ALA A 8 -28.38 -0.37 -3.04
N TRP A 9 -27.70 0.62 -3.62
CA TRP A 9 -28.19 1.99 -3.73
C TRP A 9 -29.42 2.11 -4.66
N CYS A 10 -29.48 1.35 -5.77
CA CYS A 10 -30.68 1.31 -6.63
C CYS A 10 -31.86 0.65 -5.92
N GLN A 11 -31.62 -0.44 -5.19
CA GLN A 11 -32.65 -1.13 -4.40
C GLN A 11 -33.25 -0.22 -3.32
N GLU A 12 -32.42 0.58 -2.65
CA GLU A 12 -32.89 1.58 -1.67
C GLU A 12 -33.77 2.68 -2.29
N ARG A 13 -33.60 2.96 -3.58
CA ARG A 13 -34.34 4.00 -4.31
C ARG A 13 -35.56 3.48 -5.07
N GLY A 14 -35.71 2.15 -5.15
CA GLY A 14 -36.75 1.52 -5.97
C GLY A 14 -36.51 1.67 -7.48
N ASP A 15 -35.28 1.99 -7.88
CA ASP A 15 -34.89 2.09 -9.28
C ASP A 15 -34.74 0.68 -9.88
N ASP A 16 -35.17 0.51 -11.13
CA ASP A 16 -35.06 -0.77 -11.83
C ASP A 16 -33.57 -1.09 -12.12
N ALA A 17 -33.06 -2.12 -11.46
CA ALA A 17 -31.66 -2.51 -11.53
C ALA A 17 -31.52 -4.01 -11.82
N PRO A 18 -30.49 -4.42 -12.57
CA PRO A 18 -30.29 -5.82 -12.92
C PRO A 18 -30.05 -6.67 -11.66
N VAL A 19 -30.76 -7.79 -11.57
CA VAL A 19 -30.58 -8.76 -10.48
C VAL A 19 -29.39 -9.65 -10.81
N VAL A 20 -28.37 -9.62 -9.95
CA VAL A 20 -27.26 -10.58 -10.02
C VAL A 20 -27.72 -11.89 -9.36
N PRO A 21 -27.76 -13.02 -10.09
CA PRO A 21 -28.19 -14.29 -9.52
C PRO A 21 -27.30 -14.74 -8.37
N ALA A 22 -27.89 -15.35 -7.33
CA ALA A 22 -27.17 -15.77 -6.12
C ALA A 22 -26.06 -16.81 -6.37
N TRP A 23 -26.07 -17.49 -7.52
CA TRP A 23 -25.03 -18.45 -7.91
C TRP A 23 -23.80 -17.80 -8.54
N VAL A 24 -23.89 -16.53 -8.97
CA VAL A 24 -22.75 -15.80 -9.54
C VAL A 24 -21.77 -15.49 -8.42
N ARG A 25 -20.55 -16.01 -8.55
CA ARG A 25 -19.45 -15.70 -7.65
C ARG A 25 -18.50 -14.73 -8.33
N GLN A 26 -17.99 -13.78 -7.56
CA GLN A 26 -16.91 -12.93 -8.01
C GLN A 26 -15.70 -13.82 -8.33
N LEU A 27 -15.11 -13.64 -9.52
CA LEU A 27 -13.84 -14.28 -9.84
C LEU A 27 -12.79 -13.80 -8.83
N PRO A 28 -11.90 -14.70 -8.36
CA PRO A 28 -10.79 -14.28 -7.53
C PRO A 28 -9.97 -13.23 -8.30
N THR A 29 -9.53 -12.19 -7.59
CA THR A 29 -8.61 -11.22 -8.17
C THR A 29 -7.39 -11.97 -8.70
N PRO A 30 -7.04 -11.86 -9.99
CA PRO A 30 -5.88 -12.56 -10.53
C PRO A 30 -4.62 -12.11 -9.80
N ASP A 31 -3.69 -13.05 -9.60
CA ASP A 31 -2.43 -12.74 -8.95
C ASP A 31 -1.69 -11.61 -9.69
N SER A 32 -1.13 -10.70 -8.91
CA SER A 32 -0.32 -9.62 -9.46
C SER A 32 0.88 -10.20 -10.19
N ARG A 33 0.93 -9.97 -11.51
CA ARG A 33 2.05 -10.33 -12.38
C ARG A 33 3.28 -9.43 -12.18
N THR A 34 3.13 -8.32 -11.45
CA THR A 34 4.23 -7.37 -11.19
C THR A 34 5.11 -7.90 -10.07
N PRO A 35 6.39 -8.22 -10.31
CA PRO A 35 7.27 -8.74 -9.27
C PRO A 35 7.60 -7.66 -8.25
N ALA A 36 7.63 -8.05 -6.98
CA ALA A 36 8.11 -7.19 -5.91
C ALA A 36 9.61 -6.90 -6.12
N ARG A 37 10.01 -5.64 -5.92
CA ARG A 37 11.41 -5.22 -6.03
C ARG A 37 12.16 -5.57 -4.75
N SER A 38 13.34 -6.18 -4.88
CA SER A 38 14.22 -6.45 -3.74
C SER A 38 14.87 -5.16 -3.23
N ARG A 39 15.34 -5.17 -1.98
CA ARG A 39 16.11 -4.06 -1.40
C ARG A 39 17.25 -3.59 -2.31
N ARG A 40 18.06 -4.54 -2.80
CA ARG A 40 19.18 -4.26 -3.71
C ARG A 40 18.73 -3.63 -5.03
N ALA A 41 17.54 -3.95 -5.54
CA ALA A 41 16.99 -3.29 -6.71
C ALA A 41 16.64 -1.82 -6.43
N ILE A 42 16.08 -1.54 -5.25
CA ILE A 42 15.76 -0.18 -4.80
C ILE A 42 17.03 0.63 -4.51
N ASP A 43 18.04 0.05 -3.87
CA ASP A 43 19.30 0.75 -3.58
C ASP A 43 20.02 1.16 -4.88
N ARG A 44 20.01 0.28 -5.91
CA ARG A 44 20.51 0.62 -7.24
C ARG A 44 19.70 1.73 -7.92
N LEU A 45 18.38 1.72 -7.77
CA LEU A 45 17.51 2.77 -8.30
C LEU A 45 17.81 4.14 -7.64
N ILE A 46 18.04 4.15 -6.32
CA ILE A 46 18.37 5.37 -5.57
C ILE A 46 19.80 5.87 -5.87
N ALA A 47 20.74 4.98 -6.18
CA ALA A 47 22.13 5.34 -6.49
C ALA A 47 22.30 6.04 -7.86
N ARG A 48 21.28 5.99 -8.73
CA ARG A 48 21.30 6.61 -10.06
C ARG A 48 21.50 8.13 -10.00
N ARG A 49 22.42 8.66 -10.81
CA ARG A 49 22.73 10.09 -10.88
C ARG A 49 21.63 10.90 -11.59
N ASP A 50 20.95 10.28 -12.54
CA ASP A 50 19.91 10.88 -13.39
C ASP A 50 18.56 11.01 -12.69
N VAL A 51 18.41 10.46 -11.48
CA VAL A 51 17.18 10.57 -10.67
C VAL A 51 17.34 11.72 -9.69
N VAL A 52 16.35 12.60 -9.61
CA VAL A 52 16.40 13.74 -8.69
C VAL A 52 16.15 13.31 -7.23
N LEU A 53 16.58 14.14 -6.27
CA LEU A 53 16.45 13.82 -4.84
C LEU A 53 15.00 13.52 -4.40
N PRO A 54 13.96 14.28 -4.83
CA PRO A 54 12.58 13.97 -4.45
C PRO A 54 12.11 12.57 -4.86
N GLU A 55 12.47 12.14 -6.07
CA GLU A 55 12.13 10.80 -6.57
C GLU A 55 12.86 9.70 -5.80
N LYS A 56 14.13 9.92 -5.45
CA LYS A 56 14.89 9.01 -4.59
C LYS A 56 14.22 8.84 -3.22
N THR A 57 13.80 9.96 -2.62
CA THR A 57 13.09 9.95 -1.34
C THR A 57 11.75 9.23 -1.46
N LEU A 58 10.99 9.48 -2.53
CA LEU A 58 9.73 8.77 -2.81
C LEU A 58 9.95 7.25 -2.91
N TYR A 59 10.93 6.79 -3.70
CA TYR A 59 11.24 5.37 -3.83
C TYR A 59 11.64 4.75 -2.49
N ARG A 60 12.43 5.48 -1.68
CA ARG A 60 12.83 5.01 -0.37
C ARG A 60 11.63 4.92 0.58
N MET A 61 10.76 5.92 0.60
CA MET A 61 9.58 5.93 1.46
C MET A 61 8.59 4.84 1.09
N LEU A 62 8.29 4.65 -0.20
CA LEU A 62 7.42 3.58 -0.68
C LEU A 62 7.94 2.19 -0.28
N TYR A 63 9.25 1.98 -0.43
CA TYR A 63 9.86 0.71 -0.03
C TYR A 63 9.91 0.52 1.48
N GLU A 64 10.18 1.54 2.28
CA GLU A 64 10.30 1.36 3.74
C GLU A 64 8.93 1.20 4.42
N THR A 65 7.91 1.92 3.92
CA THR A 65 6.59 2.03 4.59
C THR A 65 5.51 1.12 4.01
N ALA A 66 5.71 0.58 2.81
CA ALA A 66 4.66 -0.08 2.02
C ALA A 66 3.37 0.77 1.87
N GLY A 67 3.48 2.10 1.97
CA GLY A 67 2.38 3.04 1.80
C GLY A 67 1.92 3.13 0.35
N ARG A 68 0.70 3.63 0.16
CA ARG A 68 0.24 4.01 -1.18
C ARG A 68 0.97 5.26 -1.65
N ALA A 69 1.14 5.42 -2.97
CA ALA A 69 1.74 6.64 -3.53
C ALA A 69 1.00 7.91 -3.08
N GLU A 70 -0.34 7.88 -3.04
CA GLU A 70 -1.18 8.98 -2.54
C GLU A 70 -0.89 9.34 -1.07
N GLU A 71 -0.63 8.32 -0.23
CA GLU A 71 -0.33 8.52 1.19
C GLU A 71 1.02 9.20 1.35
N VAL A 72 2.04 8.75 0.59
CA VAL A 72 3.41 9.24 0.66
C VAL A 72 3.56 10.65 0.05
N LEU A 73 2.86 10.92 -1.05
CA LEU A 73 2.87 12.24 -1.70
C LEU A 73 2.11 13.30 -0.90
N GLY A 74 1.19 12.88 -0.03
CA GLY A 74 0.45 13.78 0.87
C GLY A 74 1.12 14.02 2.22
N VAL A 75 2.31 13.46 2.46
CA VAL A 75 3.07 13.69 3.70
C VAL A 75 3.70 15.07 3.65
N ASN A 76 3.45 15.88 4.68
CA ASN A 76 4.16 17.13 4.89
C ASN A 76 5.31 16.92 5.88
N ILE A 77 6.31 17.79 5.85
CA ILE A 77 7.52 17.67 6.67
C ILE A 77 7.18 17.83 8.15
N GLU A 78 6.18 18.66 8.46
CA GLU A 78 5.68 18.97 9.79
C GLU A 78 4.99 17.77 10.45
N ASP A 79 4.48 16.84 9.64
CA ASP A 79 3.83 15.62 10.11
C ASP A 79 4.82 14.48 10.38
N LEU A 80 6.10 14.67 10.03
CA LEU A 80 7.15 13.70 10.29
C LEU A 80 7.56 13.76 11.77
N ASP A 81 7.33 12.66 12.47
CA ASP A 81 7.87 12.44 13.81
C ASP A 81 9.39 12.18 13.69
N LEU A 82 10.16 13.26 13.76
CA LEU A 82 11.63 13.26 13.73
C LEU A 82 12.23 13.37 15.14
N ASP A 83 11.43 13.18 16.19
CA ASP A 83 11.87 13.43 17.57
C ASP A 83 13.13 12.64 17.96
N LEU A 84 13.92 13.32 18.79
CA LEU A 84 15.36 13.53 18.70
C LEU A 84 16.21 12.55 19.53
N ASP A 85 15.80 11.29 19.65
CA ASP A 85 16.71 10.27 20.19
C ASP A 85 17.54 9.66 19.08
N LEU A 86 18.84 9.52 19.35
CA LEU A 86 19.87 8.99 18.45
C LEU A 86 19.57 7.56 17.96
N ASP A 87 18.58 6.90 18.57
CA ASP A 87 17.93 5.70 18.07
C ASP A 87 16.73 6.09 17.20
N LEU A 88 16.76 5.65 15.95
CA LEU A 88 15.80 5.90 14.87
C LEU A 88 14.31 5.51 15.16
N ALA A 89 13.90 5.35 16.41
CA ALA A 89 12.61 4.85 16.89
C ALA A 89 11.40 5.75 16.54
N GLY A 90 11.63 7.06 16.33
CA GLY A 90 10.56 8.03 16.06
C GLY A 90 9.99 8.02 14.63
N ARG A 91 10.71 7.48 13.63
CA ARG A 91 10.49 7.69 12.17
C ARG A 91 9.14 7.20 11.62
N ARG A 92 8.05 7.85 12.03
CA ARG A 92 6.66 7.57 11.69
C ARG A 92 6.03 8.82 11.11
N CYS A 93 5.01 8.61 10.30
CA CYS A 93 4.14 9.68 9.84
C CYS A 93 2.70 9.16 9.93
N PRO A 94 1.78 9.90 10.57
CA PRO A 94 0.36 9.61 10.46
C PRO A 94 -0.08 9.89 9.02
N VAL A 95 -0.69 8.91 8.36
CA VAL A 95 -1.27 9.10 7.03
C VAL A 95 -2.78 8.89 7.06
N LYS A 96 -3.51 9.75 6.35
CA LYS A 96 -4.96 9.61 6.16
C LYS A 96 -5.21 8.49 5.16
N ALA A 97 -5.78 7.38 5.61
CA ALA A 97 -6.12 6.25 4.76
C ALA A 97 -7.54 6.39 4.20
N LYS A 98 -7.73 6.07 2.92
CA LYS A 98 -9.07 6.04 2.29
C LYS A 98 -9.99 5.06 3.04
N GLY A 99 -11.07 5.58 3.62
CA GLY A 99 -12.16 4.81 4.23
C GLY A 99 -11.87 4.22 5.62
N ALA A 100 -10.77 4.59 6.28
CA ALA A 100 -10.43 4.08 7.62
C ALA A 100 -9.75 5.16 8.49
N ARG A 101 -9.68 4.92 9.81
CA ARG A 101 -8.89 5.76 10.75
C ARG A 101 -7.44 5.90 10.25
N ALA A 102 -6.84 7.05 10.54
CA ALA A 102 -5.44 7.32 10.24
C ALA A 102 -4.55 6.17 10.73
N LYS A 103 -3.63 5.72 9.88
CA LYS A 103 -2.69 4.65 10.19
C LYS A 103 -1.30 5.26 10.30
N SER A 104 -0.56 4.91 11.35
CA SER A 104 0.89 5.15 11.39
C SER A 104 1.58 4.06 10.59
N ARG A 105 2.52 4.44 9.73
CA ARG A 105 3.39 3.50 9.00
C ARG A 105 4.74 3.41 9.70
N TRP A 106 5.20 2.18 9.90
CA TRP A 106 6.52 1.87 10.44
C TRP A 106 7.53 1.68 9.30
N ARG A 107 8.83 1.89 9.59
CA ARG A 107 9.91 1.44 8.72
C ARG A 107 9.97 -0.09 8.69
N GLU A 108 10.51 -0.64 7.59
CA GLU A 108 10.61 -2.08 7.29
C GLU A 108 9.30 -2.84 7.01
N GLN A 109 8.16 -2.15 6.92
CA GLN A 109 6.87 -2.81 6.66
C GLN A 109 6.85 -3.54 5.32
N ALA A 110 7.50 -3.01 4.26
CA ALA A 110 7.58 -3.74 3.00
C ALA A 110 8.52 -4.95 3.06
N ARG A 111 9.55 -4.94 3.91
CA ARG A 111 10.42 -6.10 4.11
C ARG A 111 9.63 -7.23 4.76
N ALA A 112 8.90 -6.94 5.83
CA ALA A 112 8.03 -7.90 6.50
C ALA A 112 6.96 -8.46 5.55
N LEU A 113 6.37 -7.63 4.69
CA LEU A 113 5.39 -8.06 3.68
C LEU A 113 6.03 -8.91 2.57
N LEU A 114 7.25 -8.59 2.14
CA LEU A 114 7.98 -9.38 1.16
C LEU A 114 8.34 -10.75 1.74
N GLU A 115 8.85 -10.79 2.97
CA GLU A 115 9.16 -12.02 3.69
C GLU A 115 7.91 -12.89 3.88
N ALA A 116 6.78 -12.30 4.30
CA ALA A 116 5.50 -13.00 4.39
C ALA A 116 5.03 -13.55 3.04
N ARG A 117 5.15 -12.77 1.95
CA ARG A 117 4.80 -13.23 0.59
C ARG A 117 5.71 -14.37 0.12
N THR A 118 7.01 -14.30 0.39
CA THR A 118 7.95 -15.38 0.03
C THR A 118 7.72 -16.62 0.89
N ALA A 119 7.36 -16.46 2.16
CA ALA A 119 7.04 -17.58 3.06
C ALA A 119 5.76 -18.32 2.65
N LEU A 120 4.78 -17.61 2.08
CA LEU A 120 3.59 -18.22 1.48
C LEU A 120 3.86 -18.94 0.13
N GLY A 121 5.05 -18.74 -0.46
CA GLY A 121 5.46 -19.31 -1.75
C GLY A 121 6.51 -20.42 -1.64
N GLY A 122 6.44 -21.27 -0.61
CA GLY A 122 7.29 -22.47 -0.49
C GLY A 122 7.08 -23.49 -1.64
N PRO A 123 8.04 -24.39 -1.90
CA PRO A 123 8.14 -25.13 -3.16
C PRO A 123 7.09 -26.23 -3.34
N GLY A 124 6.39 -26.21 -4.49
CA GLY A 124 5.44 -27.24 -4.96
C GLY A 124 4.14 -26.59 -5.45
N THR A 125 3.86 -26.53 -6.75
CA THR A 125 3.54 -27.69 -7.60
C THR A 125 3.81 -27.35 -9.07
N GLY A 126 4.53 -28.25 -9.75
CA GLY A 126 4.48 -28.40 -11.20
C GLY A 126 3.35 -29.35 -11.61
#